data_AF-A0A929GY15-F1
#
_entry.id   AF-A0A929GY15-F1
#
_cell.length_a   1.000
_cell.length_b   1.000
_cell.length_c   1.000
_cell.angle_alpha   90.00
_cell.angle_beta   90.00
_cell.angle_gamma   90.00
#
_symmetry.space_group_name_H-M   'P 1'
#
loop_
_entity.id
_entity.type
_entity.pdbx_description
1 polymer ?
#
loop_
_entity_poly.entity_id
_entity_poly.type
_entity_poly.pdbx_seq_one_letter_code
_entity_poly.pdbx_strand_id
1 'polypeptide(L)'
;MVQLKKTYRGLNPEMLYDEVRDLVSHRGINAAQAKLQTYSVQSGATQSRVTLPLHDADGRECGSIHVLGSAGGDARMTIDLDDQLIPSDTIQSLFADIDFMLGSYEVKW
;
A
#
# COMPACT_ATOMS: atom_id res chain seq x y z
N MET A 1 -0.97 -14.95 7.49
CA MET A 1 -1.24 -13.55 7.11
C MET A 1 -0.29 -12.63 7.84
N VAL A 2 0.46 -11.84 7.08
CA VAL A 2 1.39 -10.82 7.56
C VAL A 2 0.85 -9.45 7.16
N GLN A 3 1.01 -8.45 8.02
CA GLN A 3 0.49 -7.11 7.80
C GLN A 3 1.53 -6.04 8.07
N LEU A 4 1.63 -5.06 7.18
CA LEU A 4 2.42 -3.84 7.35
C LEU A 4 1.47 -2.64 7.43
N LYS A 5 1.63 -1.80 8.47
CA LYS A 5 0.89 -0.54 8.62
C LYS A 5 1.87 0.61 8.72
N LYS A 6 1.71 1.61 7.89
CA LYS A 6 2.57 2.80 7.84
C LYS A 6 1.73 4.06 7.70
N THR A 7 2.18 5.13 8.33
CA THR A 7 1.59 6.47 8.16
C THR A 7 2.68 7.39 7.64
N TYR A 8 2.39 8.08 6.54
CA TYR A 8 3.28 9.01 5.88
C TYR A 8 2.69 10.42 5.94
N ARG A 9 3.55 11.43 6.01
CA ARG A 9 3.16 12.85 5.97
C ARG A 9 3.86 13.55 4.82
N GLY A 10 3.13 14.40 4.10
CA GLY A 10 3.66 15.14 2.96
C GLY A 10 3.95 14.27 1.73
N LEU A 11 3.39 13.05 1.70
CA LEU A 11 3.48 12.14 0.58
C LEU A 11 2.13 12.10 -0.16
N ASN A 12 2.15 12.29 -1.47
CA ASN A 12 0.93 12.19 -2.29
C ASN A 12 0.41 10.73 -2.23
N PRO A 13 -0.85 10.48 -1.85
CA PRO A 13 -1.44 9.14 -1.84
C PRO A 13 -1.36 8.41 -3.18
N GLU A 14 -1.41 9.12 -4.31
CA GLU A 14 -1.28 8.53 -5.65
C GLU A 14 0.15 8.06 -5.90
N MET A 15 1.15 8.88 -5.55
CA MET A 15 2.57 8.50 -5.64
C MET A 15 2.89 7.32 -4.73
N LEU A 16 2.38 7.33 -3.49
CA LEU A 16 2.51 6.21 -2.55
C LEU A 16 1.96 4.91 -3.15
N TYR A 17 0.78 4.99 -3.77
CA TYR A 17 0.17 3.86 -4.43
C TYR A 17 1.01 3.37 -5.62
N ASP A 18 1.45 4.26 -6.51
CA ASP A 18 2.22 3.89 -7.70
C ASP A 18 3.54 3.20 -7.31
N GLU A 19 4.28 3.75 -6.33
CA GLU A 19 5.55 3.16 -5.89
C GLU A 19 5.36 1.79 -5.25
N VAL A 20 4.37 1.64 -4.38
CA VAL A 20 4.12 0.37 -3.69
C VAL A 20 3.64 -0.68 -4.70
N ARG A 21 2.82 -0.30 -5.68
CA ARG A 21 2.40 -1.20 -6.76
C ARG A 21 3.60 -1.69 -7.57
N ASP A 22 4.52 -0.79 -7.90
CA ASP A 22 5.68 -1.13 -8.72
C ASP A 22 6.67 -2.02 -7.95
N LEU A 23 6.89 -1.75 -6.65
CA LEU A 23 7.67 -2.63 -5.75
C LEU A 23 7.09 -4.04 -5.66
N VAL A 24 5.77 -4.16 -5.51
CA VAL A 24 5.09 -5.46 -5.45
C VAL A 24 5.17 -6.20 -6.78
N SER A 25 4.99 -5.48 -7.90
CA SER A 25 5.12 -6.03 -9.25
C SER A 25 6.54 -6.55 -9.54
N HIS A 26 7.58 -5.84 -9.06
CA HIS A 26 8.98 -6.26 -9.20
C HIS A 26 9.28 -7.57 -8.45
N ARG A 27 8.49 -7.92 -7.43
CA ARG A 27 8.62 -9.17 -6.67
C ARG A 27 7.82 -10.33 -7.29
N GLY A 28 7.22 -10.14 -8.47
CA GLY A 28 6.44 -11.17 -9.16
C GLY A 28 5.00 -11.33 -8.64
N ILE A 29 4.53 -10.39 -7.81
CA ILE A 29 3.16 -10.36 -7.32
C ILE A 29 2.35 -9.48 -8.27
N ASN A 30 1.25 -10.00 -8.81
CA ASN A 30 0.42 -9.28 -9.75
C ASN A 30 -0.54 -8.34 -9.02
N ALA A 31 -0.39 -7.03 -9.27
CA ALA A 31 -1.32 -6.02 -8.79
C ALA A 31 -2.50 -5.89 -9.78
N ALA A 32 -3.70 -6.26 -9.32
CA ALA A 32 -4.91 -6.18 -10.16
C ALA A 32 -5.39 -4.73 -10.35
N GLN A 33 -6.58 -4.53 -10.93
CA GLN A 33 -7.10 -3.18 -11.13
C GLN A 33 -7.39 -2.50 -9.78
N ALA A 34 -6.75 -1.36 -9.53
CA ALA A 34 -7.01 -0.58 -8.33
C ALA A 34 -8.41 0.04 -8.35
N LYS A 35 -9.06 -0.01 -7.18
CA LYS A 35 -10.29 0.72 -6.91
C LYS A 35 -9.96 2.04 -6.24
N LEU A 36 -10.00 3.12 -7.01
CA LEU A 36 -9.86 4.49 -6.51
C LEU A 36 -11.25 5.06 -6.18
N GLN A 37 -11.40 5.60 -4.98
CA GLN A 37 -12.64 6.21 -4.50
C GLN A 37 -12.33 7.52 -3.79
N THR A 38 -13.09 8.56 -4.09
CA THR A 38 -12.96 9.88 -3.45
C THR A 38 -14.25 10.19 -2.69
N TYR A 39 -14.10 10.58 -1.42
CA TYR A 39 -15.21 10.86 -0.51
C TYR A 39 -15.10 12.30 -0.03
N SER A 40 -16.22 13.03 -0.05
CA SER A 40 -16.32 14.31 0.64
C SER A 40 -16.47 14.07 2.15
N VAL A 41 -15.72 14.80 2.96
CA VAL A 41 -15.84 14.76 4.42
C VAL A 41 -16.55 16.00 4.95
N GLN A 42 -17.08 15.92 6.18
CA GLN A 42 -17.90 16.98 6.79
C GLN A 42 -17.22 18.35 6.90
N SER A 43 -15.88 18.40 6.86
CA SER A 43 -15.10 19.64 6.85
C SER A 43 -15.10 20.37 5.50
N GLY A 44 -15.72 19.80 4.46
CA GLY A 44 -15.67 20.32 3.09
C GLY A 44 -14.42 19.89 2.30
N ALA A 45 -13.51 19.17 2.93
CA ALA A 45 -12.36 18.58 2.26
C ALA A 45 -12.68 17.23 1.61
N THR A 46 -11.72 16.64 0.88
CA THR A 46 -11.84 15.33 0.27
C THR A 46 -10.90 14.31 0.91
N GLN A 47 -11.32 13.05 0.89
CA GLN A 47 -10.53 11.91 1.33
C GLN A 47 -10.43 10.92 0.16
N SER A 48 -9.22 10.47 -0.16
CA SER A 48 -9.00 9.45 -1.19
C SER A 48 -8.80 8.08 -0.55
N ARG A 49 -9.35 7.05 -1.17
CA ARG A 49 -9.16 5.65 -0.82
C ARG A 49 -8.76 4.87 -2.06
N VAL A 50 -7.64 4.18 -1.98
CA VAL A 50 -7.20 3.20 -2.97
C VAL A 50 -7.26 1.83 -2.34
N THR A 51 -7.78 0.85 -3.07
CA THR A 51 -7.72 -0.56 -2.69
C THR A 51 -7.26 -1.36 -3.88
N LEU A 52 -6.21 -2.13 -3.70
CA LEU A 52 -5.53 -2.88 -4.74
C LEU A 52 -5.40 -4.35 -4.29
N PRO A 53 -6.17 -5.28 -4.88
CA PRO A 53 -5.97 -6.70 -4.62
C PRO A 53 -4.71 -7.21 -5.30
N LEU A 54 -3.99 -8.09 -4.61
CA LEU A 54 -2.74 -8.71 -5.05
C LEU A 54 -2.98 -10.19 -5.34
N HIS A 55 -2.41 -10.67 -6.44
CA HIS A 55 -2.51 -12.06 -6.86
C HIS A 55 -1.12 -12.68 -7.03
N ASP A 56 -1.00 -13.96 -6.72
CA ASP A 56 0.21 -14.73 -6.99
C ASP A 56 0.36 -15.00 -8.50
N ALA A 57 1.43 -15.70 -8.88
CA ALA A 57 1.68 -16.09 -10.27
C ALA A 57 0.58 -16.99 -10.87
N ASP A 58 -0.17 -17.70 -10.04
CA ASP A 58 -1.28 -18.57 -10.42
C ASP A 58 -2.65 -17.85 -10.45
N GLY A 59 -2.67 -16.54 -10.16
CA GLY A 59 -3.88 -15.73 -10.12
C GLY A 59 -4.73 -15.90 -8.86
N ARG A 60 -4.19 -16.50 -7.79
CA ARG A 60 -4.85 -16.61 -6.48
C ARG A 60 -4.64 -15.32 -5.69
N GLU A 61 -5.69 -14.81 -5.07
CA GLU A 61 -5.59 -13.63 -4.19
C GLU A 61 -4.63 -13.95 -3.03
N CYS A 62 -3.52 -13.24 -2.98
CA CYS A 62 -2.45 -13.42 -2.00
C CYS A 62 -2.29 -12.20 -1.07
N GLY A 63 -3.14 -11.19 -1.21
CA GLY A 63 -3.10 -10.02 -0.36
C GLY A 63 -3.86 -8.83 -0.90
N SER A 64 -3.75 -7.70 -0.19
CA SER A 64 -4.31 -6.42 -0.60
C SER A 64 -3.47 -5.25 -0.10
N ILE A 65 -3.45 -4.18 -0.87
CA ILE A 65 -2.93 -2.88 -0.45
C ILE A 65 -4.11 -1.93 -0.28
N HIS A 66 -4.12 -1.20 0.83
CA HIS A 66 -5.07 -0.15 1.12
C HIS A 66 -4.32 1.14 1.39
N VAL A 67 -4.59 2.18 0.59
CA VAL A 67 -4.05 3.53 0.82
C VAL A 67 -5.21 4.46 1.12
N LEU A 68 -5.06 5.26 2.17
CA LEU A 68 -6.02 6.27 2.59
C LEU A 68 -5.33 7.63 2.66
N GLY A 69 -5.65 8.51 1.72
CA GLY A 69 -5.20 9.89 1.73
C GLY A 69 -6.16 10.76 2.53
N SER A 70 -5.65 11.48 3.52
CA SER A 70 -6.43 12.44 4.30
C SER A 70 -6.29 13.86 3.75
N ALA A 71 -7.31 14.67 3.99
CA ALA A 71 -7.31 16.11 3.70
C ALA A 71 -6.17 16.89 4.41
N GLY A 72 -5.63 16.34 5.50
CA GLY A 72 -4.54 16.96 6.26
C GLY A 72 -3.15 16.74 5.67
N GLY A 73 -3.03 16.11 4.51
CA GLY A 73 -1.75 15.80 3.88
C GLY A 73 -1.04 14.56 4.43
N ASP A 74 -1.72 13.81 5.31
CA ASP A 74 -1.24 12.50 5.77
C ASP A 74 -1.82 11.40 4.86
N ALA A 75 -0.98 10.41 4.52
CA ALA A 75 -1.36 9.21 3.78
C ALA A 75 -1.10 7.97 4.65
N ARG A 76 -2.11 7.13 4.82
CA ARG A 76 -2.00 5.88 5.58
C ARG A 76 -2.01 4.70 4.63
N MET A 77 -1.12 3.75 4.87
CA MET A 77 -1.04 2.52 4.09
C MET A 77 -1.17 1.31 4.99
N THR A 78 -1.92 0.34 4.50
CA THR A 78 -1.94 -1.03 5.02
C THR A 78 -1.64 -1.97 3.86
N ILE A 79 -0.72 -2.90 4.07
CA ILE A 79 -0.49 -4.02 3.16
C ILE A 79 -0.76 -5.29 3.94
N ASP A 80 -1.66 -6.12 3.41
CA ASP A 80 -2.00 -7.43 3.93
C ASP A 80 -1.50 -8.47 2.93
N LEU A 81 -0.72 -9.45 3.39
CA LEU A 81 -0.13 -10.51 2.55
C LEU A 81 -0.37 -11.88 3.18
N ASP A 82 -0.62 -12.88 2.35
CA ASP A 82 -0.71 -14.27 2.76
C ASP A 82 0.67 -14.93 2.68
N ASP A 83 1.25 -15.21 3.84
CA ASP A 83 2.55 -15.88 4.01
C ASP A 83 2.51 -17.38 3.69
N GLN A 84 1.33 -17.95 3.41
CA GLN A 84 1.21 -19.29 2.85
C GLN A 84 1.37 -19.31 1.32
N LEU A 85 1.06 -18.19 0.66
CA LEU A 85 1.14 -18.04 -0.79
C LEU A 85 2.40 -17.29 -1.23
N ILE A 86 2.93 -16.41 -0.37
CA ILE A 86 4.13 -15.62 -0.65
C ILE A 86 5.27 -16.04 0.29
N PRO A 87 6.45 -16.38 -0.25
CA PRO A 87 7.63 -16.71 0.56
C PRO A 87 7.99 -15.60 1.55
N SER A 88 8.33 -15.97 2.79
CA SER A 88 8.58 -15.01 3.87
C SER A 88 9.79 -14.09 3.60
N ASP A 89 10.80 -14.57 2.87
CA ASP A 89 11.96 -13.78 2.43
C ASP A 89 11.54 -12.67 1.45
N THR A 90 10.58 -12.96 0.56
CA THR A 90 10.00 -12.00 -0.39
C THR A 90 9.20 -10.93 0.36
N ILE A 91 8.40 -11.31 1.36
CA ILE A 91 7.66 -10.39 2.23
C ILE A 91 8.62 -9.46 2.98
N GLN A 92 9.65 -10.02 3.62
CA GLN A 92 10.63 -9.23 4.38
C GLN A 92 11.38 -8.26 3.48
N SER A 93 11.78 -8.71 2.29
CA SER A 93 12.49 -7.86 1.34
C SER A 93 11.60 -6.72 0.81
N LEU A 94 10.32 -7.00 0.52
CA LEU A 94 9.35 -5.97 0.14
C LEU A 94 9.18 -4.91 1.24
N PHE A 95 9.06 -5.33 2.50
CA PHE A 95 8.93 -4.40 3.62
C PHE A 95 10.20 -3.57 3.82
N ALA A 96 11.38 -4.17 3.62
CA ALA A 96 12.64 -3.45 3.67
C ALA A 96 12.78 -2.42 2.55
N ASP A 97 12.35 -2.74 1.32
CA ASP A 97 12.35 -1.80 0.20
C ASP A 97 11.41 -0.61 0.47
N ILE A 98 10.22 -0.88 1.01
CA ILE A 98 9.25 0.16 1.41
C ILE A 98 9.87 1.07 2.48
N ASP A 99 10.49 0.49 3.51
CA ASP A 99 11.13 1.26 4.58
C ASP A 99 12.31 2.08 4.06
N PHE A 100 13.07 1.56 3.09
CA PHE A 100 14.16 2.29 2.47
C PHE A 100 13.67 3.46 1.61
N MET A 101 12.69 3.23 0.74
CA MET A 101 12.19 4.22 -0.21
C MET A 101 11.33 5.30 0.46
N LEU A 102 10.47 4.90 1.40
CA LEU A 102 9.44 5.76 1.98
C LEU A 102 9.71 6.13 3.44
N GLY A 103 10.74 5.56 4.07
CA GLY A 103 11.04 5.77 5.48
C GLY A 103 11.34 7.22 5.87
N SER A 104 11.75 8.06 4.92
CA SER A 104 11.94 9.51 5.14
C SER A 104 10.62 10.27 5.33
N TYR A 105 9.52 9.76 4.77
CA TYR A 105 8.17 10.32 4.91
C TYR A 105 7.38 9.71 6.07
N GLU A 106 7.88 8.61 6.64
CA GLU A 106 7.21 7.87 7.70
C GLU A 106 7.13 8.71 8.99
N VAL A 107 5.91 8.86 9.51
CA VAL A 107 5.69 9.48 10.81
C VAL A 107 5.87 8.42 11.89
N LYS A 108 7.02 8.47 12.57
CA LYS A 108 7.31 7.66 13.75
C LYS A 108 6.79 8.41 14.98
N TRP A 109 5.70 7.91 15.56
CA TRP A 109 5.13 8.40 16.81
C TRP A 109 5.75 7.66 17.98
#